data_AF-A0A351C805-F1
#
_entry.id   AF-A0A351C805-F1
#
_cell.length_a   1.000
_cell.length_b   1.000
_cell.length_c   1.000
_cell.angle_alpha   90.00
_cell.angle_beta   90.00
_cell.angle_gamma   90.00
#
_symmetry.space_group_name_H-M   'P 1'
#
loop_
_entity.id
_entity.type
_entity.pdbx_description
1 polymer ?
#
loop_
_entity_poly.entity_id
_entity_poly.type
_entity_poly.pdbx_seq_one_letter_code
_entity_poly.pdbx_strand_id
1 'polypeptide(L)'
;MSRIQNFINSRFQDAVSGETLDVVEPATGARYTTAPASSYADIEAAFQAASAAFKAWSTTPPAKRSFWLNRLADAIEENLDAFAQAESKDSGKPISVAQTVDIPRAIANFRFFATAILQDASEAYTDVSGRINFTVRHPLGVVGCISPWNLPL
;
A
#
# COMPACT_ATOMS: atom_id res chain seq x y z
N MET A 1 0.54 -21.35 -14.91
CA MET A 1 -0.33 -20.66 -13.92
C MET A 1 0.54 -19.65 -13.19
N SER A 2 0.18 -18.36 -13.19
CA SER A 2 0.95 -17.34 -12.46
C SER A 2 0.68 -17.46 -10.97
N ARG A 3 1.71 -17.78 -10.19
CA ARG A 3 1.66 -17.89 -8.72
C ARG A 3 1.82 -16.50 -8.10
N ILE A 4 1.05 -16.20 -7.05
CA ILE A 4 1.24 -14.98 -6.26
C ILE A 4 2.45 -15.18 -5.34
N GLN A 5 3.28 -14.15 -5.20
CA GLN A 5 4.50 -14.17 -4.39
C GLN A 5 4.49 -13.00 -3.40
N ASN A 6 5.21 -13.16 -2.29
CA ASN A 6 5.48 -12.05 -1.39
C ASN A 6 6.34 -11.02 -2.11
N PHE A 7 6.06 -9.74 -1.90
CA PHE A 7 6.91 -8.66 -2.40
C PHE A 7 7.68 -8.03 -1.24
N ILE A 8 8.92 -8.46 -1.03
CA ILE A 8 9.77 -8.03 0.09
C ILE A 8 11.08 -7.49 -0.48
N ASN A 9 11.52 -6.32 0.02
CA ASN A 9 12.78 -5.69 -0.38
C ASN A 9 12.94 -5.54 -1.91
N SER A 10 11.89 -5.06 -2.58
CA SER A 10 11.83 -4.86 -4.04
C SER A 10 11.97 -6.15 -4.87
N ARG A 11 11.63 -7.32 -4.32
CA ARG A 11 11.71 -8.61 -5.00
C ARG A 11 10.48 -9.47 -4.73
N PHE A 12 10.08 -10.23 -5.74
CA PHE A 12 9.10 -11.31 -5.57
C PHE A 12 9.80 -12.55 -5.03
N GLN A 13 9.26 -13.14 -3.97
CA GLN A 13 9.80 -14.34 -3.34
C GLN A 13 8.67 -15.21 -2.76
N ASP A 14 8.94 -16.51 -2.66
CA ASP A 14 8.03 -17.45 -2.00
C ASP A 14 8.09 -17.28 -0.48
N ALA A 15 7.11 -17.87 0.23
CA ALA A 15 7.18 -17.98 1.69
C ALA A 15 8.39 -18.83 2.10
N VAL A 16 9.05 -18.47 3.20
CA VAL A 16 10.20 -19.21 3.73
C VAL A 16 9.86 -20.68 4.02
N SER A 17 8.64 -20.97 4.47
CA SER A 17 8.15 -22.33 4.72
C SER A 17 7.88 -23.12 3.43
N GLY A 18 7.74 -22.45 2.28
CA GLY A 18 7.27 -23.03 1.03
C GLY A 18 5.76 -23.28 0.98
N GLU A 19 5.04 -23.07 2.09
CA GLU A 19 3.60 -23.29 2.17
C GLU A 19 2.81 -22.26 1.35
N THR A 20 1.64 -22.69 0.86
CA THR A 20 0.76 -21.86 0.04
C THR A 20 -0.70 -22.02 0.44
N LEU A 21 -1.47 -20.96 0.27
CA LEU A 21 -2.92 -20.92 0.39
C LEU A 21 -3.54 -20.95 -1.01
N ASP A 22 -4.62 -21.71 -1.17
CA ASP A 22 -5.42 -21.66 -2.39
C ASP A 22 -6.21 -20.34 -2.45
N VAL A 23 -6.18 -19.70 -3.62
CA VAL A 23 -6.99 -18.51 -3.90
C VAL A 23 -8.12 -18.91 -4.84
N VAL A 24 -9.35 -18.72 -4.37
CA VAL A 24 -10.56 -19.26 -4.97
C VAL A 24 -11.39 -18.13 -5.53
N GLU A 25 -11.86 -18.29 -6.77
CA GLU A 25 -12.82 -17.38 -7.38
C GLU A 25 -14.22 -17.64 -6.79
N PRO A 26 -14.83 -16.69 -6.06
CA PRO A 26 -16.08 -16.94 -5.35
C PRO A 26 -17.25 -17.30 -6.27
N ALA A 27 -17.25 -16.80 -7.50
CA ALA A 27 -18.32 -17.04 -8.47
C ALA A 27 -18.37 -18.47 -9.00
N THR A 28 -17.22 -19.16 -9.05
CA THR A 28 -17.11 -20.53 -9.60
C THR A 28 -16.77 -21.57 -8.53
N GLY A 29 -16.25 -21.13 -7.38
CA GLY A 29 -15.67 -22.01 -6.37
C GLY A 29 -14.37 -22.67 -6.81
N ALA A 30 -13.85 -22.32 -7.98
CA ALA A 30 -12.64 -22.91 -8.53
C ALA A 30 -11.41 -22.15 -8.04
N ARG A 31 -10.37 -22.89 -7.67
CA ARG A 31 -9.04 -22.31 -7.43
C ARG A 31 -8.48 -21.78 -8.74
N TYR A 32 -8.08 -20.50 -8.75
CA TYR A 32 -7.44 -19.89 -9.92
C TYR A 32 -5.94 -19.63 -9.73
N THR A 33 -5.45 -19.54 -8.49
CA THR A 33 -4.01 -19.46 -8.18
C THR A 33 -3.72 -19.87 -6.73
N THR A 34 -2.47 -19.75 -6.31
CA THR A 34 -2.05 -19.87 -4.92
C THR A 34 -1.28 -18.63 -4.48
N ALA A 35 -1.40 -18.30 -3.19
CA ALA A 35 -0.66 -17.24 -2.51
C ALA A 35 0.27 -17.85 -1.44
N PRO A 36 1.36 -17.18 -1.05
CA PRO A 36 2.25 -17.69 -0.02
C PRO A 36 1.54 -17.70 1.35
N ALA A 37 1.67 -18.78 2.11
CA ALA A 37 1.26 -18.83 3.51
C ALA A 37 2.40 -18.25 4.36
N SER A 38 2.46 -16.91 4.43
CA SER A 38 3.56 -16.19 5.08
C SER A 38 3.65 -16.50 6.58
N SER A 39 4.86 -16.82 7.01
CA SER A 39 5.21 -17.15 8.39
C SER A 39 5.76 -15.94 9.16
N TYR A 40 6.06 -16.12 10.44
CA TYR A 40 6.79 -15.12 11.24
C TYR A 40 8.11 -14.70 10.57
N ALA A 41 8.83 -15.64 9.94
CA ALA A 41 10.11 -15.35 9.29
C ALA A 41 9.94 -14.40 8.09
N ASP A 42 8.85 -14.52 7.34
CA ASP A 42 8.53 -13.63 6.22
C ASP A 42 8.18 -12.22 6.72
N ILE A 43 7.42 -12.14 7.82
CA ILE A 43 7.05 -10.87 8.46
C ILE A 43 8.30 -10.16 9.01
N GLU A 44 9.19 -10.91 9.69
CA GLU A 44 10.47 -10.37 10.18
C GLU A 44 11.34 -9.86 9.02
N ALA A 45 11.44 -10.61 7.93
CA ALA A 45 12.18 -10.16 6.74
C ALA A 45 11.59 -8.87 6.14
N ALA A 46 10.25 -8.77 6.07
CA ALA A 46 9.56 -7.56 5.62
C ALA A 46 9.81 -6.37 6.57
N PHE A 47 9.75 -6.59 7.89
CA PHE A 47 10.04 -5.56 8.89
C PHE A 47 11.49 -5.05 8.79
N GLN A 48 12.47 -5.95 8.67
CA GLN A 48 13.87 -5.56 8.54
C GLN A 48 14.14 -4.76 7.25
N ALA A 49 13.53 -5.16 6.13
CA ALA A 49 13.60 -4.42 4.88
C ALA A 49 12.99 -3.02 5.01
N ALA A 50 11.79 -2.91 5.60
CA ALA A 50 11.12 -1.64 5.83
C ALA A 50 11.92 -0.73 6.78
N SER A 51 12.48 -1.30 7.86
CA SER A 51 13.31 -0.59 8.84
C SER A 51 14.59 -0.02 8.21
N ALA A 52 15.24 -0.82 7.34
CA ALA A 52 16.40 -0.36 6.58
C ALA A 52 16.04 0.78 5.60
N ALA A 53 14.93 0.64 4.86
CA ALA A 53 14.46 1.65 3.91
C ALA A 53 14.00 2.94 4.60
N PHE A 54 13.41 2.86 5.80
CA PHE A 54 12.90 4.01 6.55
C PHE A 54 13.96 5.08 6.80
N LYS A 55 15.22 4.70 7.03
CA LYS A 55 16.33 5.63 7.26
C LYS A 55 16.49 6.64 6.11
N ALA A 56 16.37 6.17 4.87
CA ALA A 56 16.46 7.03 3.68
C ALA A 56 15.09 7.63 3.28
N TRP A 57 14.01 6.86 3.45
CA TRP A 57 12.67 7.32 3.04
C TRP A 57 12.12 8.44 3.95
N SER A 58 12.35 8.36 5.25
CA SER A 58 11.89 9.36 6.23
C SER A 58 12.43 10.77 5.96
N THR A 59 13.65 10.85 5.41
CA THR A 59 14.33 12.10 5.05
C THR A 59 14.10 12.52 3.59
N THR A 60 13.37 11.72 2.80
CA THR A 60 13.05 12.07 1.41
C THR A 60 12.13 13.30 1.38
N PRO A 61 12.42 14.35 0.59
CA PRO A 61 11.61 15.56 0.56
C PRO A 61 10.13 15.30 0.24
N PRO A 62 9.18 16.06 0.84
CA PRO A 62 7.74 15.90 0.57
C PRO A 62 7.39 15.91 -0.93
N ALA A 63 8.00 16.80 -1.71
CA ALA A 63 7.81 16.87 -3.16
C ALA A 63 8.17 15.56 -3.89
N LYS A 64 9.25 14.89 -3.48
CA LYS A 64 9.67 13.62 -4.10
C LYS A 64 8.74 12.46 -3.68
N ARG A 65 8.24 12.48 -2.44
CA ARG A 65 7.23 11.50 -1.99
C ARG A 65 5.90 11.69 -2.72
N SER A 66 5.45 12.94 -2.87
CA SER A 66 4.28 13.33 -3.67
C SER A 66 4.40 12.86 -5.12
N PHE A 67 5.56 13.07 -5.75
CA PHE A 67 5.83 12.57 -7.10
C PHE A 67 5.63 11.06 -7.22
N TRP A 68 6.17 10.26 -6.29
CA TRP A 68 6.00 8.80 -6.34
C TRP A 68 4.56 8.34 -6.10
N LEU A 69 3.81 9.01 -5.22
CA LEU A 69 2.40 8.71 -5.00
C LEU A 69 1.54 9.01 -6.24
N ASN A 70 1.82 10.12 -6.94
CA ASN A 70 1.17 10.41 -8.22
C ASN A 70 1.55 9.40 -9.30
N ARG A 71 2.82 9.03 -9.41
CA ARG A 71 3.28 7.99 -10.35
C ARG A 71 2.60 6.65 -10.11
N LEU A 72 2.31 6.29 -8.85
CA LEU A 72 1.56 5.09 -8.51
C LEU A 72 0.10 5.22 -8.92
N ALA A 73 -0.53 6.37 -8.67
CA ALA A 73 -1.90 6.63 -9.12
C ALA A 73 -2.03 6.52 -10.64
N ASP A 74 -1.08 7.10 -11.39
CA ASP A 74 -1.05 7.02 -12.86
C ASP A 74 -0.87 5.58 -13.34
N ALA A 75 0.00 4.80 -12.70
CA ALA A 75 0.18 3.39 -13.04
C ALA A 75 -1.09 2.55 -12.77
N ILE A 76 -1.86 2.86 -11.72
CA ILE A 76 -3.16 2.21 -11.46
C ILE A 76 -4.18 2.62 -12.53
N GLU A 77 -4.23 3.91 -12.89
CA GLU A 77 -5.12 4.45 -13.91
C GLU A 77 -4.84 3.84 -15.30
N GLU A 78 -3.58 3.74 -15.70
CA GLU A 78 -3.14 3.11 -16.95
C GLU A 78 -3.51 1.61 -17.02
N ASN A 79 -3.69 0.95 -15.87
CA ASN A 79 -3.99 -0.48 -15.76
C ASN A 79 -5.39 -0.74 -15.16
N LEU A 80 -6.30 0.24 -15.22
CA LEU A 80 -7.59 0.20 -14.55
C LEU A 80 -8.38 -1.08 -14.83
N ASP A 81 -8.48 -1.47 -16.10
CA ASP A 81 -9.24 -2.66 -16.50
C ASP A 81 -8.61 -3.95 -15.96
N ALA A 82 -7.29 -4.03 -15.90
CA ALA A 82 -6.59 -5.19 -15.35
C ALA A 82 -6.81 -5.31 -13.83
N PHE A 83 -6.75 -4.18 -13.10
CA PHE A 83 -7.05 -4.16 -11.68
C PHE A 83 -8.52 -4.48 -11.40
N ALA A 84 -9.46 -3.93 -12.18
CA ALA A 84 -10.88 -4.22 -12.01
C ALA A 84 -11.21 -5.70 -12.27
N GLN A 85 -10.58 -6.32 -13.27
CA GLN A 85 -10.72 -7.75 -13.53
C GLN A 85 -10.18 -8.59 -12.37
N ALA A 86 -9.01 -8.24 -11.83
CA ALA A 86 -8.44 -8.93 -10.67
C ALA A 86 -9.35 -8.80 -9.43
N GLU A 87 -9.82 -7.59 -9.15
CA GLU A 87 -10.71 -7.27 -8.03
C GLU A 87 -12.05 -8.02 -8.13
N SER A 88 -12.67 -8.01 -9.32
CA SER A 88 -13.94 -8.71 -9.57
C SER A 88 -13.79 -10.22 -9.43
N LYS A 89 -12.68 -10.78 -9.95
CA LYS A 89 -12.40 -12.21 -9.90
C LYS A 89 -12.15 -12.69 -8.46
N ASP A 90 -11.35 -11.96 -7.69
CA ASP A 90 -10.94 -12.38 -6.35
C ASP A 90 -12.05 -12.15 -5.31
N SER A 91 -12.76 -11.03 -5.40
CA SER A 91 -13.80 -10.70 -4.43
C SER A 91 -15.21 -11.18 -4.82
N GLY A 92 -15.43 -11.56 -6.08
CA GLY A 92 -16.73 -11.89 -6.64
C GLY A 92 -17.67 -10.69 -6.89
N LYS A 93 -17.19 -9.44 -6.78
CA LYS A 93 -18.02 -8.25 -7.06
C LYS A 93 -18.24 -8.06 -8.55
N PRO A 94 -19.36 -7.43 -8.99
CA PRO A 94 -19.55 -7.12 -10.41
C PRO A 94 -18.42 -6.25 -10.95
N ILE A 95 -17.92 -6.60 -12.14
CA ILE A 95 -16.82 -5.87 -12.81
C ILE A 95 -17.13 -4.37 -12.97
N SER A 96 -18.39 -4.02 -13.22
CA SER A 96 -18.82 -2.62 -13.33
C SER A 96 -18.62 -1.83 -12.03
N VAL A 97 -18.84 -2.45 -10.86
CA VAL A 97 -18.59 -1.82 -9.56
C VAL A 97 -17.09 -1.63 -9.33
N ALA A 98 -16.29 -2.65 -9.64
CA ALA A 98 -14.83 -2.54 -9.54
C ALA A 98 -14.31 -1.39 -10.43
N GLN A 99 -14.72 -1.33 -11.70
CA GLN A 99 -14.28 -0.32 -12.67
C GLN A 99 -14.72 1.11 -12.32
N THR A 100 -15.95 1.28 -11.80
CA THR A 100 -16.54 2.62 -11.60
C THR A 100 -16.39 3.17 -10.19
N VAL A 101 -16.12 2.31 -9.20
CA VAL A 101 -16.06 2.69 -7.79
C VAL A 101 -14.70 2.37 -7.19
N ASP A 102 -14.30 1.10 -7.16
CA ASP A 102 -13.15 0.68 -6.35
C ASP A 102 -11.82 1.18 -6.91
N ILE A 103 -11.54 0.92 -8.20
CA ILE A 103 -10.28 1.38 -8.82
C ILE A 103 -10.19 2.91 -8.84
N PRO A 104 -11.24 3.67 -9.24
CA PRO A 104 -11.19 5.12 -9.18
C PRO A 104 -10.99 5.67 -7.76
N ARG A 105 -11.57 5.02 -6.74
CA ARG A 105 -11.37 5.42 -5.34
C ARG A 105 -9.93 5.22 -4.89
N ALA A 106 -9.29 4.10 -5.25
CA ALA A 106 -7.88 3.86 -4.94
C ALA A 106 -6.98 4.95 -5.57
N ILE A 107 -7.22 5.28 -6.85
CA ILE A 107 -6.52 6.36 -7.57
C ILE A 107 -6.72 7.70 -6.84
N ALA A 108 -7.96 8.04 -6.49
CA ALA A 108 -8.28 9.28 -5.80
C ALA A 108 -7.60 9.37 -4.42
N ASN A 109 -7.56 8.27 -3.67
CA ASN A 109 -6.87 8.21 -2.37
C ASN A 109 -5.37 8.49 -2.53
N PHE A 110 -4.70 7.87 -3.50
CA PHE A 110 -3.27 8.14 -3.75
C PHE A 110 -3.03 9.61 -4.14
N ARG A 111 -3.86 10.18 -5.04
CA ARG A 111 -3.75 11.59 -5.43
C ARG A 111 -4.03 12.56 -4.28
N PHE A 112 -4.98 12.23 -3.41
CA PHE A 112 -5.26 12.99 -2.20
C PHE A 112 -4.02 13.05 -1.30
N PHE A 113 -3.45 11.90 -0.93
CA PHE A 113 -2.27 11.87 -0.05
C PHE A 113 -1.00 12.43 -0.73
N ALA A 114 -0.87 12.30 -2.05
CA ALA A 114 0.18 12.96 -2.82
C ALA A 114 0.13 14.49 -2.68
N THR A 115 -1.07 15.06 -2.58
CA THR A 115 -1.25 16.50 -2.38
C THR A 115 -1.14 16.87 -0.90
N ALA A 116 -1.75 16.09 -0.01
CA ALA A 116 -1.80 16.38 1.42
C ALA A 116 -0.40 16.47 2.04
N ILE A 117 0.56 15.65 1.59
CA ILE A 117 1.93 15.68 2.09
C ILE A 117 2.68 16.99 1.78
N LEU A 118 2.20 17.78 0.83
CA LEU A 118 2.76 19.10 0.48
C LEU A 118 2.22 20.23 1.35
N GLN A 119 1.14 19.98 2.10
CA GLN A 119 0.39 20.98 2.86
C GLN A 119 0.64 20.89 4.37
N ASP A 120 1.58 20.04 4.82
CA ASP A 120 1.89 19.92 6.24
C ASP A 120 2.55 21.21 6.74
N ALA A 121 2.01 21.75 7.83
CA ALA A 121 2.48 22.96 8.46
C ALA A 121 2.62 22.74 9.97
N SER A 122 3.73 23.23 10.51
CA SER A 122 4.01 23.24 11.94
C SER A 122 3.48 24.52 12.57
N GLU A 123 2.85 24.39 13.74
CA GLU A 123 2.45 25.54 14.55
C GLU A 123 3.63 26.01 15.41
N ALA A 124 3.74 27.33 15.56
CA ALA A 124 4.70 27.97 16.46
C ALA A 124 4.01 29.07 17.28
N TYR A 125 4.38 29.22 18.55
CA TYR A 125 3.86 30.25 19.44
C TYR A 125 4.96 30.81 20.34
N THR A 126 4.79 32.07 20.73
CA THR A 126 5.71 32.77 21.63
C THR A 126 5.11 32.81 23.03
N ASP A 127 5.88 32.40 24.05
CA ASP A 127 5.44 32.51 25.44
C ASP A 127 5.63 33.92 26.01
N VAL A 128 5.11 34.14 27.22
CA VAL A 128 5.20 35.43 27.93
C VAL A 128 6.65 35.85 28.20
N SER A 129 7.59 34.90 28.21
CA SER A 129 9.03 35.15 28.39
C SER A 129 9.78 35.37 27.07
N GLY A 130 9.09 35.39 25.93
CA GLY A 130 9.67 35.62 24.61
C GLY A 130 10.28 34.38 23.95
N ARG A 131 10.04 33.17 24.47
CA ARG A 131 10.56 31.93 23.86
C ARG A 131 9.64 31.43 22.76
N ILE A 132 10.21 30.96 21.66
CA ILE A 132 9.47 30.34 20.54
C ILE A 132 9.34 28.83 20.82
N ASN A 133 8.10 28.35 20.86
CA ASN A 133 7.76 26.94 20.97
C ASN A 133 7.14 26.50 19.65
N PHE A 134 7.47 25.32 19.16
CA PHE A 134 6.89 24.78 17.91
C PHE A 134 6.76 23.27 17.99
N THR A 135 5.85 22.72 17.18
CA THR A 135 5.67 21.27 17.05
C THR A 135 6.10 20.80 15.68
N VAL A 136 6.73 19.63 15.61
CA VAL A 136 7.13 18.99 14.34
C VAL A 136 6.49 17.61 14.27
N ARG A 137 6.02 17.26 13.07
CA ARG A 137 5.48 15.93 12.79
C ARG A 137 6.56 15.08 12.15
N HIS A 138 6.98 14.04 12.87
CA HIS A 138 7.89 13.04 12.34
C HIS A 138 7.10 11.78 11.95
N PRO A 139 7.51 11.08 10.88
CA PRO A 139 6.92 9.79 10.55
C PRO A 139 7.20 8.78 11.67
N LEU A 140 6.21 7.95 12.00
CA LEU A 140 6.27 7.01 13.13
C LEU A 140 7.38 5.95 12.99
N GLY A 141 7.67 5.51 11.77
CA GLY A 141 8.57 4.38 11.52
C GLY A 141 7.94 3.37 10.56
N VAL A 142 8.22 2.10 10.81
CA VAL A 142 7.57 0.98 10.13
C VAL A 142 6.15 0.81 10.66
N VAL A 143 5.18 0.68 9.76
CA VAL A 143 3.75 0.51 10.10
C VAL A 143 3.26 -0.80 9.51
N GLY A 144 2.62 -1.63 10.34
CA GLY A 144 1.92 -2.83 9.91
C GLY A 144 0.46 -2.52 9.60
N CYS A 145 -0.01 -2.87 8.39
CA CYS A 145 -1.38 -2.67 7.95
C CYS A 145 -2.04 -4.02 7.71
N ILE A 146 -3.20 -4.27 8.34
CA ILE A 146 -4.01 -5.48 8.14
C ILE A 146 -5.35 -5.02 7.55
N SER A 147 -5.65 -5.44 6.32
CA SER A 147 -6.88 -5.08 5.60
C SER A 147 -7.85 -6.27 5.49
N PRO A 148 -9.17 -6.01 5.45
CA PRO A 148 -10.17 -7.02 5.15
C PRO A 148 -10.25 -7.30 3.63
N TRP A 149 -11.02 -8.32 3.26
CA TRP A 149 -11.16 -8.83 1.89
C TRP A 149 -12.31 -8.20 1.08
N ASN A 150 -13.14 -7.34 1.67
CA ASN A 150 -14.31 -6.77 0.98
C ASN A 150 -13.94 -5.61 0.03
N LEU A 151 -12.85 -4.91 0.33
CA LEU A 151 -12.27 -3.84 -0.49
C LEU A 151 -10.73 -3.92 -0.46
N PRO A 152 -10.12 -4.94 -1.10
CA PRO A 152 -8.67 -5.16 -1.12
C PRO A 152 -7.84 -3.97 -1.63
N LEU A 153 -8.33 -3.27 -2.66
CA LEU A 153 -7.66 -2.13 -3.30
C LEU A 153 -8.30 -0.77 -2.91
#